data_AF-A0A645E3K2-F1
#
_entry.id   AF-A0A645E3K2-F1
#
_cell.length_a   1.000
_cell.length_b   1.000
_cell.length_c   1.000
_cell.angle_alpha   90.00
_cell.angle_beta   90.00
_cell.angle_gamma   90.00
#
_symmetry.space_group_name_H-M   'P 1'
#
loop_
_entity.id
_entity.type
_entity.pdbx_description
1 polymer ?
#
loop_
_entity_poly.entity_id
_entity_poly.type
_entity_poly.pdbx_seq_one_letter_code
_entity_poly.pdbx_strand_id
1 'polypeptide(L)'
;MKMNLKTSLLLGVVCLFAILNVAGAGIAAETPTVEAPIIVTTCGQSPGAVMVKMSLMQAKLAPVESNNTIAASELKGKGYKTLIVTTGTSGKGMGAAGTNVNKEIARCKEVIEAAKAEGIIVITAHVEGMARRTDSADQASIDEIIPLGDAILIVTNSNTDGYFTKLAEENNKPLIEAKDALAIGTSLKELSK
;
A
#
# COMPACT_ATOMS: atom_id res chain seq x y z
N MET A 1 47.80 17.52 41.81
CA MET A 1 47.95 16.24 41.09
C MET A 1 48.18 16.56 39.62
N LYS A 2 49.42 16.46 39.11
CA LYS A 2 49.74 16.77 37.70
C LYS A 2 49.31 15.59 36.84
N MET A 3 48.18 15.72 36.16
CA MET A 3 47.69 14.71 35.23
C MET A 3 48.62 14.68 34.00
N ASN A 4 49.19 13.52 33.71
CA ASN A 4 50.19 13.35 32.66
C ASN A 4 49.49 13.37 31.29
N LEU A 5 49.99 14.20 30.37
CA LEU A 5 49.35 14.49 29.07
C LEU A 5 49.10 13.23 28.23
N LYS A 6 49.92 12.18 28.43
CA LYS A 6 49.77 10.87 27.77
C LYS A 6 48.57 10.06 28.29
N THR A 7 48.21 10.23 29.56
CA THR A 7 47.07 9.54 30.19
C THR A 7 45.74 10.18 29.80
N SER A 8 45.74 11.50 29.51
CA SER A 8 44.58 12.21 28.99
C SER A 8 44.28 11.86 27.52
N LEU A 9 45.29 11.53 26.73
CA LEU A 9 45.12 11.12 25.34
C LEU A 9 44.55 9.70 25.21
N LEU A 10 44.95 8.78 26.08
CA LEU A 10 44.45 7.40 26.08
C LEU A 10 42.97 7.31 26.50
N LEU A 11 42.54 8.14 27.46
CA LEU A 11 41.14 8.19 27.90
C LEU A 11 40.22 8.85 26.85
N GLY A 12 40.72 9.86 26.13
CA GLY A 12 39.97 10.51 25.05
C GLY A 12 39.72 9.60 23.84
N VAL A 13 40.65 8.71 23.51
CA VAL A 13 40.50 7.77 22.39
C VAL A 13 39.54 6.62 22.73
N VAL A 14 39.50 6.16 23.99
CA VAL A 14 38.56 5.11 24.42
C VAL A 14 37.12 5.64 24.50
N CYS A 15 36.91 6.90 24.88
CA CYS A 15 35.57 7.52 24.85
C CYS A 15 35.07 7.83 23.43
N LEU A 16 35.95 8.03 22.45
CA LEU A 16 35.55 8.33 21.07
C LEU A 16 35.09 7.08 20.28
N PHE A 17 35.48 5.88 20.72
CA PHE A 17 35.04 4.62 20.10
C PHE A 17 33.69 4.09 20.64
N ALA A 18 33.15 4.66 21.71
CA ALA A 18 31.91 4.17 22.34
C ALA A 18 30.61 4.75 21.72
N ILE A 19 30.70 5.68 20.77
CA ILE A 19 29.52 6.45 20.29
C ILE A 19 29.01 6.01 18.89
N LEU A 20 29.68 5.08 18.21
CA LEU A 20 29.35 4.73 16.81
C LEU A 20 28.48 3.48 16.59
N ASN A 21 27.93 2.87 17.63
CA ASN A 21 27.03 1.71 17.50
C ASN A 21 25.55 2.07 17.70
N VAL A 22 25.07 3.16 17.11
CA VAL A 22 23.64 3.25 16.75
C VAL A 22 23.51 2.59 15.39
N ALA A 23 23.64 1.25 15.38
CA ALA A 23 23.14 0.46 14.27
C ALA A 23 21.65 0.79 14.16
N GLY A 24 21.24 1.37 13.03
CA GLY A 24 19.85 1.67 12.75
C GLY A 24 19.05 0.38 12.81
N ALA A 25 18.39 0.14 13.95
CA ALA A 25 17.25 -0.74 14.01
C ALA A 25 16.21 -0.08 13.12
N GLY A 26 16.06 -0.60 11.90
CA GLY A 26 14.97 -0.20 11.02
C GLY A 26 13.68 -0.34 11.81
N ILE A 27 13.01 0.78 12.06
CA ILE A 27 11.67 0.76 12.63
C ILE A 27 10.81 0.10 11.56
N ALA A 28 10.44 -1.16 11.77
CA ALA A 28 9.50 -1.83 10.89
C ALA A 28 8.21 -0.99 10.90
N ALA A 29 7.75 -0.59 9.72
CA ALA A 29 6.52 0.18 9.61
C ALA A 29 5.37 -0.63 10.23
N GLU A 30 4.64 0.00 11.15
CA GLU A 30 3.50 -0.64 11.79
C GLU A 30 2.41 -0.91 10.74
N THR A 31 1.86 -2.13 10.73
CA THR A 31 0.78 -2.49 9.81
C THR A 31 -0.51 -1.78 10.25
N PRO A 32 -1.18 -1.03 9.37
CA PRO A 32 -2.37 -0.27 9.76
C PRO A 32 -3.54 -1.20 10.10
N THR A 33 -4.37 -0.77 11.06
CA THR A 33 -5.61 -1.48 11.42
C THR A 33 -6.67 -1.25 10.35
N VAL A 34 -7.25 -2.32 9.80
CA VAL A 34 -8.34 -2.19 8.82
C VAL A 34 -9.66 -1.97 9.54
N GLU A 35 -10.35 -0.89 9.20
CA GLU A 35 -11.65 -0.53 9.80
C GLU A 35 -12.71 -0.29 8.71
N ALA A 36 -13.94 -0.73 8.95
CA ALA A 36 -15.10 -0.42 8.11
C ALA A 36 -15.80 0.87 8.60
N PRO A 37 -16.51 1.63 7.74
CA PRO A 37 -16.82 1.37 6.32
C PRO A 37 -15.62 1.39 5.37
N ILE A 38 -15.59 0.46 4.41
CA ILE A 38 -14.52 0.33 3.41
C ILE A 38 -15.03 0.76 2.03
N ILE A 39 -14.27 1.60 1.34
CA ILE A 39 -14.46 1.90 -0.09
C ILE A 39 -13.32 1.32 -0.91
N VAL A 40 -13.66 0.66 -2.02
CA VAL A 40 -12.68 0.09 -2.95
C VAL A 40 -12.81 0.75 -4.33
N THR A 41 -11.69 1.07 -4.96
CA THR A 41 -11.64 1.59 -6.33
C THR A 41 -10.48 0.96 -7.09
N THR A 42 -10.60 0.80 -8.40
CA THR A 42 -9.49 0.38 -9.27
C THR A 42 -8.86 1.60 -9.94
N CYS A 43 -7.53 1.72 -9.91
CA CYS A 43 -6.76 2.55 -10.83
C CYS A 43 -6.63 1.84 -12.17
N GLY A 44 -7.48 2.20 -13.13
CA GLY A 44 -7.59 1.52 -14.42
C GLY A 44 -8.98 0.94 -14.62
N GLN A 45 -9.05 -0.18 -15.33
CA GLN A 45 -10.31 -0.86 -15.66
C GLN A 45 -10.08 -2.37 -15.57
N SER A 46 -10.22 -2.90 -14.37
CA SER A 46 -9.98 -4.30 -14.07
C SER A 46 -10.92 -4.79 -12.94
N PRO A 47 -11.13 -6.11 -12.79
CA PRO A 47 -12.02 -6.67 -11.78
C PRO A 47 -11.52 -6.52 -10.33
N GLY A 48 -10.30 -6.02 -10.09
CA GLY A 48 -9.68 -5.90 -8.77
C GLY A 48 -10.59 -5.38 -7.66
N ALA A 49 -11.24 -4.22 -7.85
CA ALA A 49 -12.14 -3.67 -6.82
C ALA A 49 -13.32 -4.60 -6.47
N VAL A 50 -13.87 -5.30 -7.46
CA VAL A 50 -14.95 -6.26 -7.25
C VAL A 50 -14.43 -7.50 -6.52
N MET A 51 -13.24 -8.00 -6.89
CA MET A 51 -12.61 -9.15 -6.22
C MET A 51 -12.38 -8.87 -4.73
N VAL A 52 -11.80 -7.71 -4.41
CA VAL A 52 -11.58 -7.29 -3.02
C VAL A 52 -12.91 -7.15 -2.27
N LYS A 53 -13.88 -6.43 -2.83
CA LYS A 53 -15.21 -6.25 -2.21
C LYS A 53 -15.85 -7.59 -1.89
N MET A 54 -15.89 -8.52 -2.84
CA MET A 54 -16.53 -9.82 -2.65
C MET A 54 -15.84 -10.64 -1.57
N SER A 55 -14.50 -10.62 -1.51
CA SER A 55 -13.75 -11.32 -0.46
C SER A 55 -13.96 -10.68 0.93
N LEU A 56 -13.99 -9.35 1.03
CA LEU A 56 -14.33 -8.63 2.28
C LEU A 56 -15.74 -8.98 2.78
N MET A 57 -16.73 -9.03 1.88
CA MET A 57 -18.09 -9.45 2.21
C MET A 57 -18.14 -10.88 2.74
N GLN A 58 -17.41 -11.82 2.12
CA GLN A 58 -17.32 -13.21 2.59
C GLN A 58 -16.68 -13.31 3.98
N ALA A 59 -15.67 -12.48 4.26
CA ALA A 59 -15.03 -12.40 5.57
C ALA A 59 -15.87 -11.67 6.63
N LYS A 60 -17.03 -11.10 6.24
CA LYS A 60 -17.90 -10.27 7.08
C LYS A 60 -17.23 -8.95 7.54
N LEU A 61 -16.28 -8.44 6.77
CA LEU A 61 -15.74 -7.08 6.91
C LEU A 61 -16.67 -6.13 6.15
N ALA A 62 -17.62 -5.55 6.88
CA ALA A 62 -18.69 -4.73 6.33
C ALA A 62 -19.00 -3.54 7.27
N PRO A 63 -19.56 -2.44 6.76
CA PRO A 63 -20.00 -2.22 5.39
C PRO A 63 -18.84 -2.01 4.40
N VAL A 64 -19.01 -2.50 3.17
CA VAL A 64 -18.04 -2.37 2.08
C VAL A 64 -18.73 -2.06 0.76
N GLU A 65 -18.16 -1.13 0.00
CA GLU A 65 -18.61 -0.79 -1.35
C GLU A 65 -17.44 -0.64 -2.32
N SER A 66 -17.77 -0.59 -3.62
CA SER A 66 -16.79 -0.42 -4.69
C SER A 66 -17.31 0.62 -5.68
N ASN A 67 -16.49 1.61 -6.01
CA ASN A 67 -16.81 2.64 -7.00
C ASN A 67 -15.54 3.01 -7.80
N ASN A 68 -15.45 2.52 -9.03
CA ASN A 68 -14.30 2.78 -9.91
C ASN A 68 -14.29 4.19 -10.50
N THR A 69 -15.35 4.97 -10.33
CA THR A 69 -15.42 6.35 -10.80
C THR A 69 -15.40 7.36 -9.66
N ILE A 70 -15.15 6.92 -8.42
CA ILE A 70 -15.13 7.81 -7.26
C ILE A 70 -14.11 8.94 -7.46
N ALA A 71 -14.57 10.16 -7.23
CA ALA A 71 -13.75 11.37 -7.17
C ALA A 71 -13.37 11.71 -5.73
N ALA A 72 -12.28 12.45 -5.56
CA ALA A 72 -11.79 12.89 -4.26
C ALA A 72 -12.85 13.62 -3.41
N SER A 73 -13.71 14.42 -4.04
CA SER A 73 -14.78 15.16 -3.38
C SER A 73 -15.89 14.28 -2.79
N GLU A 74 -15.99 13.02 -3.21
CA GLU A 74 -17.04 12.09 -2.79
C GLU A 74 -16.67 11.30 -1.53
N LEU A 75 -15.40 11.34 -1.09
CA LEU A 75 -14.97 10.71 0.17
C LEU A 75 -15.54 11.44 1.40
N LYS A 76 -15.59 12.77 1.31
CA LYS A 76 -15.94 13.62 2.42
C LYS A 76 -17.34 13.37 2.94
N GLY A 77 -17.45 13.17 4.26
CA GLY A 77 -18.73 13.03 4.95
C GLY A 77 -19.42 11.67 4.74
N LYS A 78 -18.78 10.71 4.05
CA LYS A 78 -19.27 9.33 3.92
C LYS A 78 -18.89 8.44 5.09
N GLY A 79 -17.91 8.86 5.89
CA GLY A 79 -17.49 8.14 7.10
C GLY A 79 -16.65 6.90 6.83
N TYR A 80 -16.08 6.74 5.63
CA TYR A 80 -15.14 5.65 5.35
C TYR A 80 -13.96 5.71 6.32
N LYS A 81 -13.47 4.53 6.69
CA LYS A 81 -12.30 4.35 7.56
C LYS A 81 -11.12 3.76 6.81
N THR A 82 -11.40 3.00 5.74
CA THR A 82 -10.39 2.45 4.85
C THR A 82 -10.76 2.70 3.39
N LEU A 83 -9.80 3.20 2.62
CA LEU A 83 -9.80 3.21 1.16
C LEU A 83 -8.87 2.10 0.67
N ILE A 84 -9.34 1.25 -0.24
CA ILE A 84 -8.51 0.29 -0.96
C ILE A 84 -8.43 0.68 -2.43
N VAL A 85 -7.23 0.89 -2.95
CA VAL A 85 -6.99 1.21 -4.37
C VAL A 85 -6.28 0.05 -5.04
N THR A 86 -7.00 -0.70 -5.88
CA THR A 86 -6.40 -1.81 -6.65
C THR A 86 -5.79 -1.30 -7.95
N THR A 87 -4.71 -1.91 -8.42
CA THR A 87 -4.10 -1.59 -9.73
C THR A 87 -4.42 -2.66 -10.76
N GLY A 88 -4.55 -2.23 -12.02
CA GLY A 88 -4.81 -3.12 -13.15
C GLY A 88 -5.55 -2.40 -14.27
N THR A 89 -5.08 -2.57 -15.50
CA THR A 89 -5.70 -1.96 -16.67
C THR A 89 -6.39 -3.01 -17.55
N SER A 90 -7.28 -2.57 -18.42
CA SER A 90 -7.74 -3.38 -19.54
C SER A 90 -7.21 -2.77 -20.83
N GLY A 91 -6.40 -3.54 -21.57
CA GLY A 91 -5.76 -3.05 -22.80
C GLY A 91 -6.73 -2.58 -23.89
N LYS A 92 -8.02 -2.97 -23.85
CA LYS A 92 -9.04 -2.57 -24.85
C LYS A 92 -10.20 -1.74 -24.28
N GLY A 93 -10.49 -1.82 -22.99
CA GLY A 93 -11.73 -1.25 -22.41
C GLY A 93 -11.67 0.25 -22.11
N MET A 94 -10.48 0.77 -21.77
CA MET A 94 -10.33 2.14 -21.29
C MET A 94 -10.71 3.21 -22.33
N GLY A 95 -10.34 3.00 -23.60
CA GLY A 95 -10.66 3.95 -24.68
C GLY A 95 -12.17 4.10 -24.90
N ALA A 96 -12.92 3.00 -24.86
CA ALA A 96 -14.37 3.01 -24.96
C ALA A 96 -15.05 3.70 -23.76
N ALA A 97 -14.42 3.62 -22.58
CA ALA A 97 -14.87 4.30 -21.37
C ALA A 97 -14.44 5.78 -21.29
N GLY A 98 -13.73 6.31 -22.30
CA GLY A 98 -13.27 7.70 -22.33
C GLY A 98 -12.08 8.00 -21.40
N THR A 99 -11.43 6.97 -20.85
CA THR A 99 -10.30 7.09 -19.92
C THR A 99 -9.01 6.51 -20.51
N ASN A 100 -7.91 6.66 -19.79
CA ASN A 100 -6.63 6.01 -20.07
C ASN A 100 -5.83 5.87 -18.76
N VAL A 101 -4.72 5.14 -18.79
CA VAL A 101 -3.90 4.89 -17.61
C VAL A 101 -3.45 6.17 -16.89
N ASN A 102 -3.04 7.20 -17.62
CA ASN A 102 -2.58 8.45 -17.01
C ASN A 102 -3.72 9.22 -16.32
N LYS A 103 -4.91 9.24 -16.93
CA LYS A 103 -6.11 9.82 -16.32
C LYS A 103 -6.51 9.08 -15.05
N GLU A 104 -6.47 7.75 -15.07
CA GLU A 104 -6.81 6.93 -13.90
C GLU A 104 -5.78 7.07 -12.77
N ILE A 105 -4.49 7.16 -13.11
CA ILE A 105 -3.42 7.43 -12.14
C ILE A 105 -3.64 8.80 -11.47
N ALA A 106 -3.91 9.85 -12.26
CA ALA A 106 -4.18 11.18 -11.73
C ALA A 106 -5.40 11.17 -10.78
N ARG A 107 -6.52 10.57 -11.22
CA ARG A 107 -7.73 10.43 -10.40
C ARG A 107 -7.45 9.69 -9.10
N CYS A 108 -6.74 8.56 -9.16
CA CYS A 108 -6.46 7.77 -7.97
C CYS A 108 -5.51 8.49 -7.00
N LYS A 109 -4.53 9.24 -7.51
CA LYS A 109 -3.67 10.10 -6.67
C LYS A 109 -4.49 11.15 -5.91
N GLU A 110 -5.41 11.83 -6.58
CA GLU A 110 -6.31 12.81 -5.95
C GLU A 110 -7.18 12.15 -4.86
N VAL A 111 -7.74 10.97 -5.15
CA VAL A 111 -8.57 10.21 -4.20
C VAL A 111 -7.75 9.76 -2.98
N ILE A 112 -6.52 9.27 -3.20
CA ILE A 112 -5.60 8.87 -2.12
C ILE A 112 -5.20 10.08 -1.26
N GLU A 113 -4.89 11.21 -1.88
CA GLU A 113 -4.53 12.44 -1.18
C GLU A 113 -5.69 12.92 -0.29
N ALA A 114 -6.91 12.94 -0.83
CA ALA A 114 -8.10 13.31 -0.06
C ALA A 114 -8.38 12.32 1.08
N ALA A 115 -8.24 11.01 0.84
CA ALA A 115 -8.40 10.00 1.89
C ALA A 115 -7.43 10.24 3.05
N LYS A 116 -6.14 10.46 2.75
CA LYS A 116 -5.12 10.75 3.75
C LYS A 116 -5.38 12.05 4.51
N ALA A 117 -5.84 13.10 3.82
CA ALA A 117 -6.19 14.37 4.45
C ALA A 117 -7.36 14.23 5.44
N GLU A 118 -8.24 13.25 5.25
CA GLU A 118 -9.34 12.92 6.16
C GLU A 118 -8.97 11.88 7.24
N GLY A 119 -7.73 11.41 7.26
CA GLY A 119 -7.29 10.36 8.19
C GLY A 119 -7.86 8.99 7.88
N ILE A 120 -8.29 8.75 6.63
CA ILE A 120 -8.73 7.46 6.12
C ILE A 120 -7.48 6.63 5.80
N ILE A 121 -7.46 5.38 6.25
CA ILE A 121 -6.36 4.45 5.98
C ILE A 121 -6.37 4.07 4.50
N VAL A 122 -5.22 4.11 3.85
CA VAL A 122 -5.08 3.75 2.44
C VAL A 122 -4.34 2.43 2.30
N ILE A 123 -4.98 1.44 1.69
CA ILE A 123 -4.33 0.20 1.26
C ILE A 123 -4.26 0.23 -0.26
N THR A 124 -3.06 0.14 -0.82
CA THR A 124 -2.88 -0.03 -2.26
C THR A 124 -2.69 -1.50 -2.56
N ALA A 125 -3.23 -1.99 -3.67
CA ALA A 125 -3.34 -3.43 -3.86
C ALA A 125 -3.12 -3.91 -5.30
N HIS A 126 -2.50 -5.07 -5.46
CA HIS A 126 -2.44 -5.79 -6.72
C HIS A 126 -2.86 -7.26 -6.53
N VAL A 127 -4.11 -7.55 -6.89
CA VAL A 127 -4.81 -8.76 -6.44
C VAL A 127 -5.17 -9.73 -7.57
N GLU A 128 -4.79 -9.42 -8.81
CA GLU A 128 -5.17 -10.20 -9.99
C GLU A 128 -4.08 -11.18 -10.46
N GLY A 129 -2.95 -11.24 -9.74
CA GLY A 129 -1.83 -12.15 -10.01
C GLY A 129 -0.90 -11.66 -11.12
N MET A 130 0.25 -12.34 -11.27
CA MET A 130 1.31 -11.96 -12.23
C MET A 130 0.81 -11.91 -13.68
N ALA A 131 -0.18 -12.75 -14.02
CA ALA A 131 -0.83 -12.74 -15.33
C ALA A 131 -1.53 -11.42 -15.69
N ARG A 132 -1.63 -10.46 -14.76
CA ARG A 132 -2.18 -9.10 -14.97
C ARG A 132 -1.15 -7.98 -14.75
N ARG A 133 0.14 -8.32 -14.80
CA ARG A 133 1.28 -7.40 -14.92
C ARG A 133 1.84 -7.47 -16.34
N THR A 134 1.00 -7.19 -17.33
CA THR A 134 1.24 -7.66 -18.71
C THR A 134 1.84 -6.63 -19.65
N ASP A 135 1.58 -5.35 -19.40
CA ASP A 135 2.01 -4.27 -20.28
C ASP A 135 2.47 -3.04 -19.50
N SER A 136 2.93 -2.02 -20.24
CA SER A 136 3.40 -0.77 -19.65
C SER A 136 2.30 0.03 -18.93
N ALA A 137 1.03 -0.16 -19.28
CA ALA A 137 -0.07 0.52 -18.61
C ALA A 137 -0.38 -0.14 -17.26
N ASP A 138 -0.38 -1.48 -17.20
CA ASP A 138 -0.44 -2.21 -15.93
C ASP A 138 0.72 -1.79 -15.02
N GLN A 139 1.95 -1.83 -15.55
CA GLN A 139 3.14 -1.47 -14.79
C GLN A 139 3.12 -0.01 -14.31
N ALA A 140 2.73 0.94 -15.16
CA ALA A 140 2.60 2.34 -14.76
C ALA A 140 1.58 2.52 -13.62
N SER A 141 0.45 1.81 -13.67
CA SER A 141 -0.53 1.88 -12.58
C SER A 141 0.03 1.33 -11.27
N ILE A 142 0.85 0.27 -11.33
CA ILE A 142 1.51 -0.33 -10.17
C ILE A 142 2.52 0.65 -9.58
N ASP A 143 3.44 1.15 -10.41
CA ASP A 143 4.57 1.98 -9.97
C ASP A 143 4.11 3.30 -9.36
N GLU A 144 3.07 3.89 -9.92
CA GLU A 144 2.59 5.21 -9.51
C GLU A 144 1.61 5.18 -8.33
N ILE A 145 0.92 4.05 -8.11
CA ILE A 145 -0.12 3.95 -7.09
C ILE A 145 0.32 3.13 -5.88
N ILE A 146 0.95 1.97 -6.08
CA ILE A 146 1.26 1.05 -4.98
C ILE A 146 2.10 1.72 -3.87
N PRO A 147 3.15 2.50 -4.17
CA PRO A 147 3.94 3.19 -3.14
C PRO A 147 3.15 4.18 -2.26
N LEU A 148 1.99 4.64 -2.72
CA LEU A 148 1.20 5.66 -2.03
C LEU A 148 0.37 5.11 -0.87
N GLY A 149 0.28 3.79 -0.69
CA GLY A 149 -0.46 3.17 0.40
C GLY A 149 0.21 3.37 1.77
N ASP A 150 -0.57 3.20 2.83
CA ASP A 150 -0.08 2.99 4.18
C ASP A 150 0.36 1.53 4.38
N ALA A 151 -0.22 0.61 3.60
CA ALA A 151 0.25 -0.76 3.39
C ALA A 151 -0.02 -1.21 1.94
N ILE A 152 0.70 -2.25 1.53
CA ILE A 152 0.58 -2.88 0.21
C ILE A 152 -0.10 -4.24 0.39
N LEU A 153 -1.21 -4.48 -0.29
CA LEU A 153 -1.90 -5.77 -0.33
C LEU A 153 -1.65 -6.47 -1.67
N ILE A 154 -1.19 -7.71 -1.62
CA ILE A 154 -1.06 -8.55 -2.81
C ILE A 154 -1.70 -9.92 -2.58
N VAL A 155 -1.94 -10.63 -3.68
CA VAL A 155 -2.05 -12.10 -3.63
C VAL A 155 -0.67 -12.71 -3.88
N THR A 156 -0.36 -13.88 -3.30
CA THR A 156 0.97 -14.49 -3.41
C THR A 156 1.44 -14.66 -4.86
N ASN A 157 0.53 -15.05 -5.77
CA ASN A 157 0.85 -15.19 -7.19
C ASN A 157 1.08 -13.86 -7.94
N SER A 158 0.93 -12.70 -7.29
CA SER A 158 1.33 -11.39 -7.86
C SER A 158 2.83 -11.13 -7.76
N ASN A 159 3.54 -11.87 -6.89
CA ASN A 159 4.88 -11.54 -6.40
C ASN A 159 5.88 -12.71 -6.57
N THR A 160 5.65 -13.57 -7.56
CA THR A 160 6.54 -14.73 -7.82
C THR A 160 7.97 -14.34 -8.21
N ASP A 161 8.17 -13.09 -8.65
CA ASP A 161 9.45 -12.47 -8.98
C ASP A 161 10.04 -11.60 -7.84
N GLY A 162 9.36 -11.53 -6.69
CA GLY A 162 9.77 -10.69 -5.56
C GLY A 162 9.61 -9.18 -5.79
N TYR A 163 8.93 -8.76 -6.86
CA TYR A 163 8.75 -7.35 -7.21
C TYR A 163 8.13 -6.51 -6.08
N PHE A 164 7.01 -6.97 -5.52
CA PHE A 164 6.30 -6.26 -4.45
C PHE A 164 7.01 -6.33 -3.12
N THR A 165 7.78 -7.40 -2.86
CA THR A 165 8.68 -7.46 -1.69
C THR A 165 9.69 -6.31 -1.74
N LYS A 166 10.41 -6.20 -2.87
CA LYS A 166 11.38 -5.13 -3.07
C LYS A 166 10.72 -3.75 -3.03
N LEU A 167 9.58 -3.58 -3.69
CA LEU A 167 8.85 -2.32 -3.73
C LEU A 167 8.40 -1.88 -2.32
N ALA A 168 7.94 -2.82 -1.49
CA ALA A 168 7.54 -2.57 -0.11
C ALA A 168 8.74 -2.15 0.76
N GLU A 169 9.87 -2.84 0.63
CA GLU A 169 11.11 -2.51 1.34
C GLU A 169 11.62 -1.10 0.96
N GLU A 170 11.72 -0.80 -0.34
CA GLU A 170 12.19 0.50 -0.84
C GLU A 170 11.31 1.67 -0.37
N ASN A 171 10.01 1.43 -0.18
CA ASN A 171 9.05 2.44 0.26
C ASN A 171 8.74 2.40 1.76
N ASN A 172 9.41 1.52 2.53
CA ASN A 172 9.15 1.27 3.95
C ASN A 172 7.65 1.04 4.24
N LYS A 173 7.02 0.16 3.46
CA LYS A 173 5.60 -0.18 3.59
C LYS A 173 5.41 -1.61 4.11
N PRO A 174 4.45 -1.84 5.01
CA PRO A 174 4.00 -3.19 5.33
C PRO A 174 3.47 -3.88 4.07
N LEU A 175 3.91 -5.12 3.84
CA LEU A 175 3.39 -5.99 2.79
C LEU A 175 2.45 -7.03 3.39
N ILE A 176 1.20 -7.00 2.96
CA ILE A 176 0.15 -7.94 3.33
C ILE A 176 -0.02 -8.93 2.18
N GLU A 177 0.26 -10.20 2.44
CA GLU A 177 0.15 -11.26 1.43
C GLU A 177 -1.05 -12.16 1.72
N ALA A 178 -2.06 -12.09 0.86
CA ALA A 178 -3.15 -13.06 0.83
C ALA A 178 -2.77 -14.25 -0.05
N LYS A 179 -3.15 -15.48 0.34
CA LYS A 179 -2.90 -16.69 -0.47
C LYS A 179 -3.40 -16.56 -1.91
N ASP A 180 -4.63 -16.06 -2.05
CA ASP A 180 -5.32 -15.87 -3.32
C ASP A 180 -6.43 -14.81 -3.14
N ALA A 181 -7.17 -14.54 -4.21
CA ALA A 181 -8.23 -13.54 -4.21
C ALA A 181 -9.37 -13.82 -3.21
N LEU A 182 -9.63 -15.10 -2.89
CA LEU A 182 -10.67 -15.47 -1.92
C LEU A 182 -10.21 -15.23 -0.48
N ALA A 183 -8.90 -15.33 -0.23
CA ALA A 183 -8.30 -15.14 1.09
C ALA A 183 -8.07 -13.67 1.48
N ILE A 184 -8.29 -12.70 0.58
CA ILE A 184 -8.05 -11.27 0.84
C ILE A 184 -8.79 -10.79 2.09
N GLY A 185 -10.09 -11.05 2.17
CA GLY A 185 -10.93 -10.59 3.27
C GLY A 185 -10.51 -11.21 4.61
N THR A 186 -10.13 -12.49 4.63
CA THR A 186 -9.61 -13.13 5.84
C THR A 186 -8.29 -12.48 6.28
N SER A 187 -7.38 -12.22 5.33
CA SER A 187 -6.08 -11.61 5.61
C SER A 187 -6.24 -10.19 6.17
N LEU A 188 -7.14 -9.39 5.60
CA LEU A 188 -7.43 -8.04 6.11
C LEU A 188 -8.19 -8.06 7.44
N LYS A 189 -8.94 -9.13 7.73
CA LYS A 189 -9.67 -9.28 9.00
C LYS A 189 -8.75 -9.53 10.18
N GLU A 190 -7.62 -10.20 9.97
CA GLU A 190 -6.58 -10.34 11.00
C GLU A 190 -5.99 -8.99 11.44
N LEU A 191 -6.13 -7.97 10.60
CA LEU A 191 -5.70 -6.60 10.86
C LEU A 191 -6.84 -5.71 11.34
N SER A 192 -8.07 -6.24 11.49
CA SER A 192 -9.22 -5.48 11.97
C SER A 192 -9.40 -5.60 13.49
N LYS A 193 -9.98 -4.57 14.11
CA LYS A 193 -10.38 -4.59 15.53
C LYS A 193 -11.68 -5.34 15.75
#